data_AF-A0A2M7JY65-F1
#
_entry.id   AF-A0A2M7JY65-F1
#
_cell.length_a   1.000
_cell.length_b   1.000
_cell.length_c   1.000
_cell.angle_alpha   90.00
_cell.angle_beta   90.00
_cell.angle_gamma   90.00
#
_symmetry.space_group_name_H-M   'P 1'
#
loop_
_entity.id
_entity.type
_entity.pdbx_description
1 polymer ?
#
loop_
_entity_poly.entity_id
_entity_poly.type
_entity_poly.pdbx_seq_one_letter_code
_entity_poly.pdbx_strand_id
1 'polypeptide(L)'
;MVMIEKISNGTPYASICREPYSLSIFERKINGDLAIIEMDNIQKLILFNKRFLDLEGRDKSSGYCLVQCIEGVCNIDSVEEFRRKLDEITRKYANGNYMDIDPILIAKAFSQDVLVFIDSYNSLQKRKPVRLYTFG
;
A
#
# COMPACT_ATOMS: atom_id res chain seq x y z
N MET A 1 15.44 6.92 -8.82
CA MET A 1 16.01 5.77 -8.06
C MET A 1 15.00 5.35 -7.02
N VAL A 2 14.41 4.18 -7.22
CA VAL A 2 13.38 3.64 -6.33
C VAL A 2 14.03 3.12 -5.05
N MET A 3 13.54 3.58 -3.90
CA MET A 3 13.96 3.02 -2.60
C MET A 3 13.12 1.79 -2.25
N ILE A 4 13.79 0.76 -1.75
CA ILE A 4 13.16 -0.47 -1.26
C ILE A 4 13.54 -0.62 0.21
N GLU A 5 12.54 -0.71 1.08
CA GLU A 5 12.74 -0.85 2.52
C GLU A 5 12.50 -2.28 2.98
N LYS A 6 13.32 -2.80 3.90
CA LYS A 6 13.13 -4.16 4.42
C LYS A 6 12.22 -4.14 5.65
N ILE A 7 11.20 -5.00 5.67
CA ILE A 7 10.36 -5.26 6.85
C ILE A 7 10.77 -6.57 7.53
N SER A 8 10.53 -6.65 8.84
CA SER A 8 10.96 -7.75 9.71
C SER A 8 10.07 -9.01 9.66
N ASN A 9 8.91 -8.98 9.01
CA ASN A 9 7.93 -10.07 9.06
C ASN A 9 8.07 -11.06 7.90
N GLY A 10 8.20 -12.36 8.21
CA GLY A 10 8.27 -13.43 7.19
C GLY A 10 6.97 -13.75 6.44
N THR A 11 5.80 -13.41 7.01
CA THR A 11 4.47 -13.62 6.37
C THR A 11 3.60 -12.38 6.45
N PRO A 12 3.83 -11.36 5.58
CA PRO A 12 3.20 -10.05 5.72
C PRO A 12 1.67 -10.10 5.63
N TYR A 13 1.08 -10.76 4.64
CA TYR A 13 -0.39 -10.74 4.45
C TYR A 13 -1.17 -11.24 5.68
N ALA A 14 -0.88 -12.45 6.15
CA ALA A 14 -1.58 -13.03 7.29
C ALA A 14 -1.36 -12.24 8.58
N SER A 15 -0.16 -11.67 8.75
CA SER A 15 0.17 -10.82 9.90
C SER A 15 -0.64 -9.52 9.89
N ILE A 16 -0.69 -8.85 8.73
CA ILE A 16 -1.43 -7.61 8.54
C ILE A 16 -2.94 -7.80 8.80
N CYS A 17 -3.52 -8.88 8.27
CA CYS A 17 -4.96 -9.13 8.44
C CYS A 17 -5.34 -9.37 9.90
N ARG A 18 -4.45 -9.94 10.72
CA ARG A 18 -4.70 -10.18 12.16
C ARG A 18 -4.45 -8.94 13.01
N GLU A 19 -3.34 -8.27 12.73
CA GLU A 19 -2.95 -7.05 13.42
C GLU A 19 -2.40 -6.06 12.38
N PRO A 20 -3.19 -5.06 11.95
CA PRO A 20 -2.76 -4.10 10.94
C PRO A 20 -1.45 -3.39 11.29
N TYR A 21 -1.25 -3.10 12.57
CA TYR A 21 -0.04 -2.47 13.09
C TYR A 21 1.15 -3.43 13.29
N SER A 22 1.03 -4.70 12.88
CA SER A 22 2.15 -5.65 12.86
C SER A 22 3.22 -5.27 11.84
N LEU A 23 2.88 -4.45 10.83
CA LEU A 23 3.86 -3.85 9.95
C LEU A 23 4.36 -2.53 10.53
N SER A 24 5.69 -2.41 10.63
CA SER A 24 6.38 -1.17 11.00
C SER A 24 6.07 0.02 10.08
N ILE A 25 5.47 -0.22 8.90
CA ILE A 25 5.02 0.83 7.98
C ILE A 25 3.83 1.62 8.53
N PHE A 26 3.13 1.10 9.54
CA PHE A 26 1.98 1.73 10.18
C PHE A 26 2.31 2.07 11.63
N GLU A 27 2.34 3.36 11.94
CA GLU A 27 2.57 3.82 13.31
C GLU A 27 1.24 4.11 14.03
N ARG A 28 1.00 3.43 15.16
CA ARG A 28 -0.18 3.67 16.02
C ARG A 28 -0.26 5.10 16.54
N LYS A 29 0.89 5.75 16.75
CA LYS A 29 0.96 7.13 17.28
C LYS A 29 0.58 8.20 16.25
N ILE A 30 0.57 7.85 14.95
CA ILE A 30 0.28 8.77 13.85
C ILE A 30 -1.12 8.51 13.26
N ASN A 31 -1.57 7.26 13.26
CA ASN A 31 -2.88 6.86 12.71
C ASN A 31 -3.85 6.63 13.86
N GLY A 32 -4.86 7.48 14.01
CA GLY A 32 -5.85 7.40 15.10
C GLY A 32 -6.70 6.13 15.03
N ASP A 33 -7.01 5.67 13.81
CA ASP A 33 -7.60 4.36 13.54
C ASP A 33 -7.21 3.88 12.13
N LEU A 34 -6.89 2.59 12.01
CA LEU A 34 -6.54 1.92 10.75
C LEU A 34 -7.50 0.76 10.52
N ALA A 35 -8.56 1.01 9.78
CA ALA A 35 -9.62 0.04 9.54
C ALA A 35 -9.45 -0.64 8.19
N ILE A 36 -9.52 -1.98 8.17
CA ILE A 36 -9.61 -2.75 6.92
C ILE A 36 -11.03 -2.56 6.36
N ILE A 37 -11.15 -2.06 5.13
CA ILE A 37 -12.44 -1.83 4.46
C ILE A 37 -12.66 -2.73 3.24
N GLU A 38 -11.60 -3.26 2.64
CA GLU A 38 -11.69 -4.25 1.56
C GLU A 38 -10.51 -5.22 1.64
N MET A 39 -10.74 -6.49 1.31
CA MET A 39 -9.71 -7.52 1.22
C MET A 39 -9.94 -8.40 0.00
N ASP A 40 -8.85 -8.74 -0.68
CA ASP A 40 -8.80 -9.81 -1.68
C ASP A 40 -7.79 -10.87 -1.22
N ASN A 41 -8.31 -12.03 -0.78
CA ASN A 41 -7.50 -13.13 -0.28
C ASN A 41 -6.76 -13.90 -1.38
N ILE A 42 -7.20 -13.80 -2.63
CA ILE A 42 -6.58 -14.45 -3.79
C ILE A 42 -5.37 -13.62 -4.19
N GLN A 43 -5.56 -12.33 -4.43
CA GLN A 43 -4.50 -11.39 -4.82
C GLN A 43 -3.64 -10.91 -3.65
N LYS A 44 -3.98 -11.31 -2.42
CA LYS A 44 -3.31 -10.90 -1.17
C LYS A 44 -3.23 -9.38 -1.04
N LEU A 45 -4.37 -8.73 -1.27
CA LEU A 45 -4.53 -7.28 -1.29
C LEU A 45 -5.47 -6.82 -0.18
N ILE A 46 -5.14 -5.66 0.39
CA ILE A 46 -5.84 -5.07 1.55
C ILE A 46 -6.00 -3.57 1.31
N LEU A 47 -7.20 -3.06 1.50
CA LEU A 47 -7.48 -1.64 1.53
C LEU A 47 -7.78 -1.20 2.96
N PHE A 48 -6.99 -0.25 3.44
CA PHE A 48 -7.23 0.42 4.71
C PHE A 48 -7.86 1.79 4.50
N ASN A 49 -8.75 2.17 5.41
CA ASN A 49 -9.06 3.56 5.70
C ASN A 49 -8.12 4.04 6.83
N LYS A 50 -7.42 5.15 6.58
CA LYS A 50 -6.56 5.85 7.53
C LYS A 50 -7.25 7.12 7.98
N ARG A 51 -7.47 7.27 9.28
CA ARG A 51 -7.94 8.53 9.87
C ARG A 51 -6.83 9.17 10.69
N PHE A 52 -6.59 10.44 10.43
CA PHE A 52 -5.65 11.27 11.18
C PHE A 52 -6.43 12.16 12.13
N LEU A 53 -6.03 12.15 13.40
CA LEU A 53 -6.63 13.00 14.43
C LEU A 53 -5.79 14.26 14.65
N ASP A 54 -6.42 15.36 15.02
CA ASP A 54 -5.74 16.55 15.54
C ASP A 54 -5.27 16.33 16.99
N LEU A 55 -4.58 17.32 17.57
CA LEU A 55 -4.10 17.26 18.95
C LEU A 55 -5.22 17.19 20.00
N GLU A 56 -6.46 17.48 19.60
CA GLU A 56 -7.66 17.43 20.44
C GLU A 56 -8.46 16.13 20.23
N GLY A 57 -7.93 15.20 19.43
CA GLY A 57 -8.54 13.89 19.15
C GLY A 57 -9.68 13.93 18.13
N ARG A 58 -9.84 15.01 17.37
CA ARG A 58 -10.87 15.14 16.33
C ARG A 58 -10.34 14.77 14.96
N ASP A 59 -11.21 14.27 14.08
CA ASP A 59 -10.83 13.97 12.70
C ASP A 59 -10.27 15.21 11.99
N LYS A 60 -9.04 15.09 11.48
CA LYS A 60 -8.35 16.14 10.72
C LYS A 60 -8.33 15.83 9.23
N SER A 61 -8.02 14.60 8.88
CA SER A 61 -8.02 14.12 7.49
C SER A 61 -8.22 12.62 7.43
N SER A 62 -8.64 12.14 6.27
CA SER A 62 -8.71 10.71 5.99
C SER A 62 -8.10 10.41 4.62
N GLY A 63 -7.67 9.17 4.45
CA GLY A 63 -7.15 8.67 3.19
C GLY A 63 -7.16 7.16 3.19
N TYR A 64 -6.66 6.58 2.12
CA TYR A 64 -6.67 5.14 1.92
C TYR A 64 -5.26 4.60 1.78
N CYS A 65 -5.06 3.35 2.14
CA CYS A 65 -3.82 2.64 1.92
C CYS A 65 -4.12 1.33 1.22
N LEU A 66 -3.64 1.19 -0.01
CA LEU A 66 -3.77 -0.03 -0.79
C LEU A 66 -2.47 -0.81 -0.69
N VAL A 67 -2.52 -1.99 -0.06
CA VAL A 67 -1.37 -2.84 0.18
C VAL A 67 -1.55 -4.15 -0.55
N GLN A 68 -0.59 -4.56 -1.37
CA GLN A 68 -0.54 -5.91 -1.94
C GLN A 68 0.71 -6.64 -1.46
N CYS A 69 0.53 -7.88 -1.02
CA CYS A 69 1.60 -8.76 -0.54
C CYS A 69 1.85 -9.88 -1.55
N ILE A 70 3.07 -9.99 -2.06
CA ILE A 70 3.47 -10.97 -3.08
C ILE A 70 4.47 -11.95 -2.44
N GLU A 71 4.11 -13.22 -2.35
CA GLU A 71 4.92 -14.25 -1.66
C GLU A 71 6.26 -14.59 -2.36
N GLY A 72 6.45 -14.12 -3.59
CA GLY A 72 7.63 -14.35 -4.42
C GLY A 72 8.29 -13.08 -4.93
N VAL A 73 8.96 -13.20 -6.09
CA VAL A 73 9.49 -12.06 -6.83
C VAL A 73 8.33 -11.34 -7.53
N CYS A 74 8.16 -10.05 -7.25
CA CYS A 74 7.20 -9.22 -7.96
C CYS A 74 7.68 -8.99 -9.40
N ASN A 75 6.84 -9.38 -10.36
CA ASN A 75 7.05 -9.23 -11.79
C ASN A 75 6.08 -8.19 -12.38
N ILE A 76 6.23 -7.91 -13.68
CA ILE A 76 5.43 -6.88 -14.35
C ILE A 76 3.93 -7.20 -14.33
N ASP A 77 3.54 -8.47 -14.48
CA ASP A 77 2.15 -8.91 -14.45
C ASP A 77 1.49 -8.57 -13.11
N SER A 78 2.19 -8.81 -12.00
CA SER A 78 1.73 -8.47 -10.64
C SER A 78 1.46 -6.97 -10.50
N VAL A 79 2.32 -6.13 -11.11
CA VAL A 79 2.20 -4.67 -11.06
C VAL A 79 1.07 -4.16 -11.96
N GLU A 80 0.84 -4.79 -13.11
CA GLU A 80 -0.29 -4.44 -13.95
C GLU A 80 -1.62 -4.74 -13.26
N GLU A 81 -1.73 -5.88 -12.59
CA GLU A 81 -2.89 -6.22 -11.78
C GLU A 81 -3.09 -5.22 -10.63
N PHE A 82 -2.01 -4.92 -9.89
CA PHE A 82 -2.04 -3.90 -8.85
C PHE A 82 -2.55 -2.56 -9.37
N ARG A 83 -2.08 -2.12 -10.54
CA ARG A 83 -2.50 -0.85 -11.16
C ARG A 83 -3.98 -0.86 -11.51
N ARG A 84 -4.49 -1.94 -12.10
CA ARG A 84 -5.93 -2.06 -12.41
C ARG A 84 -6.76 -1.94 -11.13
N LYS A 85 -6.32 -2.59 -10.05
CA LYS A 85 -7.01 -2.49 -8.76
C LYS A 85 -6.89 -1.10 -8.15
N LEU A 86 -5.73 -0.44 -8.26
CA LEU A 86 -5.57 0.95 -7.83
C LEU A 86 -6.54 1.89 -8.54
N ASP A 87 -6.67 1.77 -9.87
CA ASP A 87 -7.62 2.59 -10.65
C ASP A 87 -9.07 2.34 -10.23
N GLU A 88 -9.45 1.09 -9.97
CA GLU A 88 -10.78 0.71 -9.46
C GLU A 88 -11.06 1.34 -8.08
N ILE A 89 -10.13 1.17 -7.13
CA ILE A 89 -10.24 1.74 -5.78
C ILE A 89 -10.29 3.27 -5.83
N THR A 90 -9.47 3.90 -6.68
CA THR A 90 -9.46 5.36 -6.84
C THR A 90 -10.82 5.88 -7.30
N ARG A 91 -11.47 5.21 -8.25
CA ARG A 91 -12.81 5.61 -8.71
C ARG A 91 -13.87 5.36 -7.64
N LYS A 92 -13.81 4.22 -6.95
CA LYS A 92 -14.81 3.78 -5.98
C LYS A 92 -14.77 4.58 -4.66
N TYR A 93 -13.59 4.88 -4.15
CA TYR A 93 -13.41 5.43 -2.79
C TYR A 93 -12.86 6.86 -2.75
N ALA A 94 -12.17 7.30 -3.80
CA ALA A 94 -11.47 8.59 -3.83
C ALA A 94 -11.96 9.53 -4.95
N ASN A 95 -13.11 9.25 -5.58
CA ASN A 95 -13.68 10.06 -6.67
C ASN A 95 -12.66 10.39 -7.80
N GLY A 96 -11.75 9.46 -8.08
CA GLY A 96 -10.70 9.65 -9.11
C GLY A 96 -9.44 10.37 -8.62
N ASN A 97 -9.34 10.75 -7.33
CA ASN A 97 -8.17 11.40 -6.76
C ASN A 97 -7.11 10.40 -6.26
N TYR A 98 -6.08 10.16 -7.08
CA TYR A 98 -4.95 9.29 -6.72
C TYR A 98 -4.09 9.83 -5.57
N MET A 99 -4.25 11.10 -5.16
CA MET A 99 -3.54 11.64 -3.99
C MET A 99 -4.12 11.12 -2.67
N ASP A 100 -5.34 10.60 -2.67
CA ASP A 100 -5.98 10.11 -1.44
C ASP A 100 -5.62 8.65 -1.14
N ILE A 101 -4.92 7.96 -2.03
CA ILE A 101 -4.54 6.56 -1.86
C ILE A 101 -3.01 6.45 -1.77
N ASP A 102 -2.52 5.79 -0.72
CA ASP A 102 -1.14 5.37 -0.58
C ASP A 102 -0.97 3.96 -1.19
N PRO A 103 -0.37 3.80 -2.38
CA PRO A 103 -0.09 2.49 -2.95
C PRO A 103 1.18 1.87 -2.35
N ILE A 104 1.10 0.60 -1.94
CA ILE A 104 2.19 -0.15 -1.32
C ILE A 104 2.28 -1.57 -1.92
N LEU A 105 3.48 -1.95 -2.34
CA LEU A 105 3.82 -3.32 -2.72
C LEU A 105 4.81 -3.91 -1.71
N ILE A 106 4.54 -5.13 -1.26
CA ILE A 106 5.39 -5.89 -0.36
C ILE A 106 5.73 -7.22 -1.04
N ALA A 107 7.00 -7.51 -1.32
CA ALA A 107 7.41 -8.72 -2.05
C ALA A 107 8.70 -9.33 -1.48
N LYS A 108 9.10 -10.56 -1.85
CA LYS A 108 10.44 -11.06 -1.47
C LYS A 108 11.56 -10.32 -2.21
N ALA A 109 11.31 -9.99 -3.47
CA ALA A 109 12.17 -9.19 -4.32
C ALA A 109 11.34 -8.54 -5.45
N PHE A 110 11.95 -7.62 -6.18
CA PHE A 110 11.34 -6.95 -7.33
C PHE A 110 12.22 -7.18 -8.56
N SER A 111 11.61 -7.53 -9.71
CA SER A 111 12.36 -7.62 -10.96
C SER A 111 12.80 -6.25 -11.45
N GLN A 112 13.80 -6.20 -12.32
CA GLN A 112 14.30 -4.94 -12.89
C GLN A 112 13.20 -4.18 -13.66
N ASP A 113 12.36 -4.90 -14.41
CA ASP A 113 11.25 -4.30 -15.16
C ASP A 113 10.24 -3.61 -14.25
N VAL A 114 9.98 -4.19 -13.08
CA VAL A 114 9.13 -3.57 -12.05
C VAL A 114 9.77 -2.27 -11.55
N LEU A 115 11.07 -2.25 -11.28
CA LEU A 115 11.75 -1.04 -10.80
C LEU A 115 11.70 0.10 -11.84
N VAL A 116 11.90 -0.22 -13.12
CA VAL A 116 11.79 0.75 -14.22
C VAL A 116 10.37 1.30 -14.34
N PHE A 117 9.37 0.43 -14.25
CA PHE A 117 7.97 0.83 -14.26
C PHE A 117 7.65 1.77 -13.09
N ILE A 118 8.06 1.42 -11.87
CA ILE A 118 7.75 2.19 -10.66
C ILE A 118 8.47 3.55 -10.68
N ASP A 119 9.71 3.63 -11.15
CA ASP A 119 10.42 4.91 -11.32
C ASP A 119 9.65 5.83 -12.29
N SER A 120 9.15 5.27 -13.40
CA SER A 120 8.32 6.00 -14.36
C SER A 120 7.00 6.45 -13.76
N TYR A 121 6.29 5.57 -13.04
CA TYR A 121 5.02 5.89 -12.38
C TYR A 121 5.21 7.01 -11.34
N ASN A 122 6.25 6.91 -10.51
CA ASN A 122 6.53 7.86 -9.43
C ASN A 122 6.95 9.24 -9.94
N SER A 123 7.35 9.36 -11.21
CA SER A 123 7.60 10.65 -11.86
C SER A 123 6.32 11.44 -12.23
N LEU A 124 5.16 10.77 -12.24
CA LEU A 124 3.89 11.36 -12.64
C LEU A 124 3.33 12.29 -11.55
N GLN A 125 2.78 13.44 -11.96
CA GLN A 125 2.11 14.37 -11.06
C GLN A 125 0.70 13.91 -10.68
N LYS A 126 0.16 14.45 -9.58
CA LYS A 126 -1.19 14.23 -9.05
C LYS A 126 -1.48 12.79 -8.59
N ARG A 127 -0.44 12.07 -8.16
CA ARG A 127 -0.52 10.72 -7.59
C ARG A 127 0.50 10.61 -6.47
N LYS A 128 0.25 9.76 -5.49
CA LYS A 128 1.28 9.39 -4.52
C LYS A 128 2.21 8.33 -5.10
N PRO A 129 3.51 8.35 -4.72
CA PRO A 129 4.45 7.36 -5.19
C PRO A 129 4.10 5.97 -4.63
N VAL A 130 4.31 4.94 -5.43
CA VAL A 130 4.28 3.54 -4.97
C VAL A 130 5.48 3.28 -4.08
N ARG A 131 5.22 2.81 -2.87
CA ARG A 131 6.25 2.40 -1.91
C ARG A 131 6.50 0.90 -2.01
N LEU A 132 7.77 0.53 -2.02
CA LEU A 132 8.21 -0.86 -2.15
C LEU A 132 8.85 -1.34 -0.85
N TYR A 133 8.40 -2.50 -0.37
CA TYR A 133 8.98 -3.17 0.78
C TYR A 133 9.39 -4.60 0.45
N THR A 134 10.51 -5.06 1.01
CA THR A 134 10.93 -6.46 0.95
C THR A 134 10.77 -7.18 2.27
N PHE A 135 10.51 -8.48 2.21
CA PHE A 135 10.43 -9.34 3.39
C PHE A 135 11.12 -10.68 3.16
N GLY A 136 11.57 -11.31 4.25
CA GLY A 136 12.39 -12.52 4.21
C GLY A 136 13.47 -12.54 5.27
#